data_AF-A0A371E3T2-F1
#
_entry.id   AF-A0A371E3T2-F1
#
_cell.length_a   1.000
_cell.length_b   1.000
_cell.length_c   1.000
_cell.angle_alpha   90.00
_cell.angle_beta   90.00
_cell.angle_gamma   90.00
#
_symmetry.space_group_name_H-M   'P 1'
#
loop_
_entity.id
_entity.type
_entity.pdbx_description
1 polymer ?
#
loop_
_entity_poly.entity_id
_entity_poly.type
_entity_poly.pdbx_seq_one_letter_code
_entity_poly.pdbx_strand_id
1 'polypeptide(L)' 'MASLHSTCSAITILYALVLLASSMAASAGNLYQDFDITWGDGRAKILNNGELLTLSLDKASGS' A
#
# COMPACT_ATOMS: atom_id res chain seq x y z
N MET A 1 41.92 21.32 -2.76
CA MET A 1 40.74 21.53 -3.64
C MET A 1 40.18 20.21 -4.19
N ALA A 2 41.00 19.25 -4.63
CA ALA A 2 40.52 17.94 -5.10
C ALA A 2 39.75 17.10 -4.04
N SER A 3 40.17 17.14 -2.77
CA SER A 3 39.49 16.42 -1.68
C SER A 3 38.09 16.94 -1.37
N LEU A 4 37.88 18.26 -1.42
CA LEU A 4 36.59 18.91 -1.18
C LEU A 4 35.56 18.57 -2.28
N HIS A 5 36.02 18.48 -3.53
CA HIS A 5 35.19 18.07 -4.66
C HIS A 5 34.78 16.59 -4.55
N SER A 6 35.70 15.73 -4.12
CA SER A 6 35.46 14.30 -3.86
C SER A 6 34.46 14.07 -2.72
N THR A 7 34.57 14.81 -1.60
CA THR A 7 33.61 14.71 -0.49
C THR A 7 32.22 15.24 -0.87
N CYS A 8 32.14 16.28 -1.70
CA CYS A 8 30.86 16.78 -2.22
C CYS A 8 30.16 15.72 -3.08
N SER A 9 30.91 15.04 -3.97
CA SER A 9 30.42 13.88 -4.74
C SER A 9 29.94 12.73 -3.84
N ALA A 10 30.69 12.38 -2.80
CA ALA A 10 30.29 11.30 -1.88
C ALA A 10 28.97 11.59 -1.15
N ILE A 11 28.76 12.84 -0.72
CA ILE A 11 27.52 13.28 -0.07
C ILE A 11 26.34 13.21 -1.05
N THR A 12 26.53 13.64 -2.30
CA THR A 12 25.46 13.54 -3.31
C THR A 12 25.07 12.09 -3.61
N ILE A 13 26.04 11.17 -3.65
CA ILE A 13 25.78 9.74 -3.83
C ILE A 13 25.03 9.16 -2.63
N LEU A 14 25.47 9.49 -1.41
CA LEU A 14 24.79 9.05 -0.18
C LEU A 14 23.34 9.52 -0.15
N TYR A 15 23.08 10.77 -0.53
CA TYR A 15 21.73 11.32 -0.59
C TYR A 15 20.86 10.60 -1.62
N ALA A 16 21.38 10.34 -2.82
CA ALA A 16 20.68 9.57 -3.85
C ALA A 16 20.34 8.14 -3.37
N LEU A 17 21.27 7.48 -2.68
CA LEU A 17 21.07 6.14 -2.11
C LEU A 17 19.98 6.15 -1.02
N VAL A 18 19.97 7.16 -0.15
CA VAL A 18 18.92 7.30 0.88
C VAL A 18 17.55 7.51 0.23
N LEU A 19 17.46 8.34 -0.82
CA LEU A 19 16.20 8.54 -1.55
C LEU A 19 15.70 7.25 -2.18
N LEU A 20 16.57 6.50 -2.86
CA LEU A 20 16.26 5.20 -3.46
C LEU A 20 15.88 4.14 -2.42
N ALA A 21 16.56 4.11 -1.27
CA ALA A 21 16.24 3.18 -0.19
C ALA A 21 14.91 3.53 0.48
N SER A 22 14.53 4.81 0.49
CA SER A 22 13.27 5.28 1.08
C SER A 22 12.06 5.15 0.14
N SER A 23 12.26 4.91 -1.15
CA SER A 23 11.16 4.75 -2.11
C SER A 23 10.57 3.34 -2.04
N MET A 24 9.74 3.10 -1.03
CA MET A 24 8.86 1.94 -0.97
C MET A 24 7.45 2.37 -1.38
N ALA A 25 6.91 1.75 -2.44
CA ALA A 25 5.52 1.90 -2.82
C ALA A 25 4.70 0.78 -2.17
N ALA A 26 3.64 1.14 -1.46
CA ALA A 26 2.64 0.17 -1.02
C ALA A 26 1.68 -0.10 -2.19
N SER A 27 1.44 -1.38 -2.50
CA SER A 27 0.41 -1.79 -3.46
C SER A 27 -0.74 -2.47 -2.71
N ALA A 28 -1.97 -2.00 -2.93
CA ALA A 28 -3.15 -2.75 -2.53
C ALA A 28 -3.42 -3.89 -3.53
N GLY A 29 -3.70 -5.09 -3.03
CA GLY A 29 -4.11 -6.23 -3.84
C GLY A 29 -5.58 -6.13 -4.27
N ASN A 30 -5.98 -6.96 -5.24
CA ASN A 30 -7.38 -7.07 -5.63
C ASN A 30 -8.10 -8.10 -4.76
N LEU A 31 -9.07 -7.64 -3.96
CA LEU A 31 -9.83 -8.47 -3.04
C LEU A 31 -10.58 -9.62 -3.72
N TYR A 32 -10.93 -9.52 -5.01
CA TYR A 32 -11.55 -10.63 -5.74
C TYR A 32 -10.64 -11.86 -5.92
N GLN A 33 -9.32 -11.71 -5.72
CA GLN A 33 -8.36 -12.81 -5.87
C GLN A 33 -8.17 -13.59 -4.57
N ASP A 34 -8.35 -12.91 -3.43
CA ASP A 34 -7.98 -13.44 -2.12
C ASP A 34 -9.18 -13.59 -1.17
N PHE A 35 -10.35 -13.04 -1.51
CA PHE A 35 -11.47 -12.91 -0.60
C PHE A 35 -12.82 -13.28 -1.23
N ASP A 36 -13.49 -14.26 -0.62
CA ASP A 36 -14.86 -14.67 -0.95
C ASP A 36 -15.83 -14.25 0.16
N ILE A 37 -16.98 -13.72 -0.24
CA ILE A 37 -18.07 -13.39 0.69
C ILE A 37 -18.89 -14.64 0.93
N THR A 38 -18.76 -15.23 2.12
CA THR A 38 -19.41 -16.50 2.49
C THR A 38 -20.73 -16.32 3.26
N TRP A 39 -20.99 -15.14 3.80
CA TRP A 39 -22.20 -14.81 4.53
C TRP A 39 -22.47 -13.29 4.48
N GLY A 40 -23.58 -12.85 5.07
CA GLY A 40 -23.89 -11.43 5.23
C GLY A 40 -25.10 -10.93 4.43
N ASP A 41 -25.66 -11.73 3.53
CA ASP A 41 -26.91 -11.41 2.82
C ASP A 41 -26.91 -9.98 2.23
N GLY A 42 -25.81 -9.62 1.56
CA GLY A 42 -25.60 -8.31 0.94
C GLY A 42 -24.98 -7.22 1.84
N ARG A 43 -24.72 -7.51 3.12
CA ARG A 43 -24.07 -6.59 4.07
C ARG A 43 -22.54 -6.55 3.97
N ALA A 44 -21.93 -7.53 3.28
CA ALA A 44 -20.56 -7.47 2.76
C ALA A 44 -20.57 -7.16 1.27
N LYS A 45 -19.73 -6.22 0.83
CA LYS A 45 -19.61 -5.84 -0.59
C LYS A 45 -18.17 -5.47 -0.94
N ILE A 46 -17.67 -6.01 -2.04
CA ILE A 46 -16.43 -5.56 -2.67
C ILE A 46 -16.79 -4.52 -3.74
N LEU A 47 -16.19 -3.33 -3.62
CA LEU A 47 -16.40 -2.15 -4.44
C LEU A 47 -15.08 -1.73 -5.09
N ASN A 48 -15.12 -0.70 -5.94
CA ASN A 48 -13.95 -0.12 -6.62
C ASN A 48 -13.08 -1.19 -7.29
N ASN A 49 -13.71 -2.10 -8.03
CA ASN A 49 -13.02 -3.15 -8.78
C ASN A 49 -12.05 -4.03 -7.94
N GLY A 50 -12.38 -4.24 -6.66
CA GLY A 50 -11.57 -5.08 -5.78
C GLY A 50 -10.74 -4.32 -4.75
N GLU A 51 -10.83 -3.00 -4.69
CA GLU A 51 -9.98 -2.19 -3.80
C GLU A 51 -10.61 -1.93 -2.43
N LEU A 52 -11.94 -2.03 -2.31
CA LEU A 52 -12.66 -1.66 -1.10
C LEU A 52 -13.64 -2.75 -0.67
N LEU A 53 -13.46 -3.29 0.54
CA LEU A 53 -14.44 -4.13 1.21
C LEU A 53 -15.25 -3.28 2.20
N THR A 54 -16.57 -3.28 2.07
CA THR A 54 -17.48 -2.67 3.06
C THR A 54 -18.25 -3.76 3.79
N LEU A 55 -18.29 -3.67 5.12
CA LEU A 55 -19.05 -4.56 6.00
C LEU A 55 -20.06 -3.74 6.80
N SER A 56 -21.21 -4.34 7.11
CA SER A 56 -22.25 -3.69 7.90
C SER A 56 -22.90 -4.67 8.86
N LEU A 57 -23.42 -4.13 9.97
CA LEU A 57 -24.06 -4.88 11.03
C LEU A 57 -25.36 -4.18 11.42
N ASP A 58 -26.43 -4.96 11.51
CA ASP A 58 -27.71 -4.51 12.05
C ASP A 58 -28.20 -5.48 13.14
N LYS A 59 -29.44 -5.31 13.59
CA LYS A 59 -30.03 -6.14 14.64
C LYS A 59 -30.21 -7.60 14.22
N ALA A 60 -30.36 -7.87 12.93
CA ALA A 60 -30.56 -9.20 12.40
C ALA A 60 -29.23 -9.94 12.22
N SER A 61 -28.20 -9.30 11.64
CA SER A 61 -26.87 -9.92 11.44
C SER A 61 -25.81 -8.94 10.93
N GLY A 62 -24.56 -9.43 10.84
CA GLY A 62 -23.37 -8.75 10.29
C GLY A 62 -22.88 -9.35 8.96
N SER A 63 -21.59 -9.15 8.64
CA SER A 63 -20.84 -9.82 7.56
C SER A 63 -19.35 -9.93 7.84
#